data_AF-A0A0C1K2B7-F1
#
_entry.id   AF-A0A0C1K2B7-F1
#
_cell.length_a   1.000
_cell.length_b   1.000
_cell.length_c   1.000
_cell.angle_alpha   90.00
_cell.angle_beta   90.00
_cell.angle_gamma   90.00
#
_symmetry.space_group_name_H-M   'P 1'
#
loop_
_entity.id
_entity.type
_entity.pdbx_description
1 polymer ?
#
loop_
_entity_poly.entity_id
_entity_poly.type
_entity_poly.pdbx_seq_one_letter_code
_entity_poly.pdbx_strand_id
1 'polypeptide(L)'
;MLSTVIVEDFLFAQHLTGPSHPESPFRFKVSRYALQNQGLLKRGGILRPRLAKESELLLCHTPCYLQEVQDNVQQCIYSGLKDGSFQLSTGDVQMCPASEKIARYAVGAVLNAVDSVMLAQARNAFCLVRPPGHHACMDKGMGFCLYNNVAIGARYACQRYGLRKVLI
;
A
#
# COMPACT_ATOMS: atom_id res chain seq x y z
N MET A 1 8.45 -24.71 -1.37
CA MET A 1 8.76 -23.29 -1.10
C MET A 1 9.01 -22.59 -2.41
N LEU A 2 8.27 -21.53 -2.72
CA LEU A 2 8.56 -20.68 -3.88
C LEU A 2 9.87 -19.90 -3.65
N SER A 3 10.64 -19.62 -4.70
CA SER A 3 11.85 -18.78 -4.57
C SER A 3 11.47 -17.34 -4.22
N THR A 4 10.57 -16.75 -5.02
CA THR A 4 10.06 -15.38 -4.85
C THR A 4 8.56 -15.38 -5.10
N VAL A 5 7.80 -14.76 -4.19
CA VAL A 5 6.40 -14.44 -4.43
C VAL A 5 6.26 -12.97 -4.82
N ILE A 6 5.41 -12.68 -5.80
CA ILE A 6 5.10 -11.31 -6.21
C ILE A 6 3.69 -11.00 -5.73
N VAL A 7 3.55 -9.98 -4.87
CA VAL A 7 2.26 -9.51 -4.40
C VAL A 7 1.81 -8.35 -5.28
N GLU A 8 0.73 -8.55 -6.02
CA GLU A 8 0.23 -7.59 -7.00
C GLU A 8 -1.28 -7.78 -7.24
N ASP A 9 -1.95 -6.70 -7.64
CA ASP A 9 -3.31 -6.75 -8.15
C ASP A 9 -3.62 -5.50 -8.99
N PHE A 10 -4.42 -5.64 -10.05
CA PHE A 10 -4.87 -4.52 -10.87
C PHE A 10 -5.69 -3.47 -10.09
N LEU A 11 -6.25 -3.80 -8.91
CA LEU A 11 -6.88 -2.83 -8.02
C LEU A 11 -5.97 -1.65 -7.69
N PHE A 12 -4.64 -1.85 -7.66
CA PHE A 12 -3.73 -0.74 -7.36
C PHE A 12 -3.90 0.39 -8.38
N ALA A 13 -4.22 0.09 -9.64
CA ALA A 13 -4.50 1.08 -10.69
C ALA A 13 -5.74 1.96 -10.44
N GLN A 14 -6.56 1.65 -9.42
CA GLN A 14 -7.76 2.42 -9.05
C GLN A 14 -7.46 3.61 -8.13
N HIS A 15 -6.28 3.66 -7.48
CA HIS A 15 -5.81 4.88 -6.86
C HIS A 15 -5.45 5.88 -7.96
N LEU A 16 -6.23 6.94 -8.09
CA LEU A 16 -5.98 8.05 -9.00
C LEU A 16 -5.52 9.25 -8.19
N THR A 17 -4.70 10.07 -8.84
CA THR A 17 -3.95 11.18 -8.26
C THR A 17 -4.05 12.43 -9.15
N GLY A 18 -5.03 12.48 -10.05
CA GLY A 18 -5.22 13.60 -10.97
C GLY A 18 -4.40 13.51 -12.26
N PRO A 19 -4.74 14.36 -13.25
CA PRO A 19 -4.03 14.41 -14.52
C PRO A 19 -2.58 14.90 -14.33
N SER A 20 -1.66 14.30 -15.09
CA SER A 20 -0.23 14.68 -15.14
C SER A 20 0.56 14.52 -13.82
N HIS A 21 -0.03 13.96 -12.76
CA HIS A 21 0.68 13.71 -11.51
C HIS A 21 1.73 12.58 -11.68
N PRO A 22 2.95 12.73 -11.12
CA PRO A 22 4.03 11.73 -11.28
C PRO A 22 3.72 10.38 -10.62
N GLU A 23 3.08 10.37 -9.43
CA GLU A 23 2.47 9.15 -8.91
C GLU A 23 1.21 8.90 -9.73
N SER A 24 1.13 7.80 -10.48
CA SER A 24 -0.03 7.52 -11.33
C SER A 24 -0.21 6.01 -11.58
N PRO A 25 -1.40 5.57 -12.04
CA PRO A 25 -1.64 4.18 -12.44
C PRO A 25 -0.63 3.61 -13.44
N PHE A 26 -0.01 4.47 -14.26
CA PHE A 26 1.00 4.04 -15.24
C PHE A 26 2.24 3.43 -14.57
N ARG A 27 2.64 3.90 -13.38
CA ARG A 27 3.77 3.33 -12.63
C ARG A 27 3.56 1.84 -12.31
N PHE A 28 2.34 1.46 -11.93
CA PHE A 28 1.97 0.07 -11.70
C PHE A 28 1.95 -0.71 -13.03
N LYS A 29 1.26 -0.17 -14.03
CA LYS A 29 1.07 -0.84 -15.34
C LYS A 29 2.40 -1.15 -16.03
N VAL A 30 3.31 -0.18 -16.09
CA VAL A 30 4.64 -0.34 -16.72
C VAL A 30 5.51 -1.32 -15.94
N SER A 31 5.56 -1.21 -14.61
CA SER A 31 6.33 -2.14 -13.78
C SER A 31 5.81 -3.57 -13.91
N ARG A 32 4.48 -3.76 -13.89
CA ARG A 32 3.83 -5.05 -14.09
C ARG A 32 4.14 -5.64 -15.46
N TYR A 33 4.03 -4.83 -16.51
CA TYR A 33 4.35 -5.22 -17.88
C TYR A 33 5.82 -5.68 -18.01
N ALA A 34 6.76 -4.95 -17.40
CA ALA A 34 8.16 -5.33 -17.36
C ALA A 34 8.36 -6.70 -16.66
N LEU A 35 7.76 -6.90 -15.48
CA LEU A 35 7.80 -8.20 -14.77
C LEU A 35 7.19 -9.33 -15.62
N GLN A 36 6.10 -9.06 -16.33
CA GLN A 36 5.43 -10.03 -17.20
C GLN A 36 6.31 -10.43 -18.39
N ASN A 37 6.89 -9.46 -19.09
CA ASN A 37 7.75 -9.68 -20.25
C ASN A 37 9.04 -10.42 -19.89
N GLN A 38 9.58 -10.17 -18.70
CA GLN A 38 10.70 -10.93 -18.15
C GLN A 38 10.29 -12.31 -17.62
N GLY A 39 9.02 -12.71 -17.76
CA GLY A 39 8.50 -13.99 -17.27
C GLY A 39 8.52 -14.14 -15.76
N LEU A 40 8.74 -13.06 -15.00
CA LEU A 40 8.85 -13.09 -13.53
C LEU A 40 7.50 -13.36 -12.86
N LEU A 41 6.39 -12.90 -13.45
CA LEU A 41 5.05 -13.19 -12.95
C LEU A 41 4.63 -14.67 -13.14
N LYS A 42 5.24 -15.38 -14.10
CA LYS A 42 5.01 -16.82 -14.30
C LYS A 42 5.92 -17.66 -13.41
N ARG A 43 7.17 -17.21 -13.21
CA ARG A 43 8.19 -17.89 -12.41
C ARG A 43 7.97 -17.71 -10.90
N GLY A 44 7.66 -16.48 -10.49
CA GLY A 44 7.26 -16.17 -9.13
C GLY A 44 5.80 -16.51 -8.92
N GLY A 45 5.44 -17.08 -7.77
CA GLY A 45 4.03 -17.23 -7.43
C GLY A 45 3.38 -15.85 -7.32
N ILE A 46 2.14 -15.72 -7.78
CA ILE A 46 1.36 -14.49 -7.60
C ILE A 46 0.54 -14.62 -6.32
N LEU A 47 0.67 -13.63 -5.44
CA LEU A 47 -0.15 -13.51 -4.24
C LEU A 47 -1.03 -12.26 -4.35
N ARG A 48 -2.32 -12.42 -4.06
CA ARG A 48 -3.25 -11.29 -4.02
C ARG A 48 -3.12 -10.55 -2.68
N PRO A 49 -3.26 -9.22 -2.67
CA PRO A 49 -3.29 -8.47 -1.43
C PRO A 49 -4.60 -8.71 -0.67
N ARG A 50 -4.57 -8.50 0.64
CA ARG A 50 -5.78 -8.43 1.47
C ARG A 50 -6.03 -7.01 1.94
N LEU A 51 -7.24 -6.73 2.41
CA LEU A 51 -7.52 -5.46 3.08
C LEU A 51 -6.88 -5.49 4.47
N ALA A 52 -5.96 -4.56 4.76
CA ALA A 52 -5.42 -4.41 6.12
C ALA A 52 -6.52 -3.98 7.10
N LYS A 53 -6.53 -4.54 8.30
CA LYS A 53 -7.46 -4.17 9.39
C LYS A 53 -7.07 -2.82 9.96
N GLU A 54 -8.03 -2.10 10.52
CA GLU A 54 -7.75 -0.84 11.22
C GLU A 54 -6.73 -1.03 12.36
N SER A 55 -6.85 -2.13 13.13
CA SER A 55 -5.88 -2.48 14.17
C SER A 55 -4.45 -2.69 13.66
N GLU A 56 -4.27 -3.04 12.38
CA GLU A 56 -2.95 -3.14 11.76
C GLU A 56 -2.43 -1.76 11.33
N LEU A 57 -3.31 -0.85 10.90
CA LEU A 57 -2.93 0.55 10.62
C LEU A 57 -2.51 1.27 11.91
N LEU A 58 -3.21 1.00 13.02
CA LEU A 58 -2.92 1.55 14.34
C LEU A 58 -1.56 1.13 14.92
N LEU A 59 -0.84 0.21 14.28
CA LEU A 59 0.55 -0.11 14.65
C LEU A 59 1.52 1.04 14.38
N CYS A 60 1.19 1.94 13.47
CA CYS A 60 2.03 3.08 13.10
C CYS A 60 1.28 4.41 13.03
N HIS A 61 -0.05 4.39 12.93
CA HIS A 61 -0.87 5.58 12.80
C HIS A 61 -1.75 5.84 14.02
N THR A 62 -2.03 7.11 14.29
CA THR A 62 -2.93 7.50 15.39
C THR A 62 -4.40 7.29 14.98
N PRO A 63 -5.31 7.01 15.94
CA PRO A 63 -6.74 6.97 15.65
C PRO A 63 -7.27 8.27 15.04
N CYS A 64 -6.75 9.42 15.48
CA CYS A 64 -7.13 10.74 14.95
C CYS A 64 -6.80 10.85 13.46
N TYR A 65 -5.63 10.40 13.03
CA TYR A 65 -5.25 10.44 11.62
C TYR A 65 -6.06 9.47 10.77
N LEU A 66 -6.37 8.27 11.28
CA LEU A 66 -7.27 7.36 10.56
C LEU A 66 -8.65 7.98 10.36
N GLN A 67 -9.20 8.65 11.39
CA GLN A 67 -10.46 9.37 11.26
C GLN A 67 -10.37 10.52 10.27
N GLU A 68 -9.30 11.32 10.31
CA GLU A 68 -9.07 12.41 9.37
C GLU A 68 -9.02 11.91 7.92
N VAL A 69 -8.33 10.79 7.66
CA VAL A 69 -8.33 10.16 6.34
C VAL A 69 -9.75 9.78 5.90
N GLN A 70 -10.58 9.22 6.79
CA GLN A 70 -11.98 8.91 6.48
C GLN A 70 -12.80 10.16 6.16
N ASP A 71 -12.62 11.24 6.92
CA ASP A 71 -13.31 12.52 6.70
C ASP A 71 -12.91 13.11 5.33
N ASN A 72 -11.63 13.03 4.96
CA ASN A 72 -11.14 13.46 3.65
C ASN A 72 -11.69 12.59 2.50
N VAL A 73 -11.88 11.28 2.70
CA VAL A 73 -12.59 10.42 1.74
C VAL A 73 -14.02 10.92 1.52
N GLN A 74 -14.75 11.24 2.59
CA GLN A 74 -16.11 11.78 2.47
C GLN A 74 -16.12 13.12 1.74
N GLN A 75 -15.23 14.05 2.11
CA GLN A 75 -15.10 15.34 1.43
C GLN A 75 -14.76 15.18 -0.06
N CYS A 76 -13.87 14.24 -0.41
CA CYS A 76 -13.55 13.90 -1.79
C CYS A 76 -14.80 13.43 -2.55
N ILE A 77 -15.60 12.53 -1.96
CA ILE A 77 -16.86 12.06 -2.54
C ILE A 77 -17.84 13.23 -2.74
N TYR A 78 -18.04 14.07 -1.72
CA TYR A 78 -18.95 15.21 -1.78
C TYR A 78 -18.51 16.28 -2.79
N SER A 79 -17.21 16.48 -2.96
CA SER A 79 -16.67 17.44 -3.94
C SER A 79 -16.93 17.02 -5.40
N GLY A 80 -17.19 15.73 -5.65
CA GLY A 80 -17.31 15.18 -6.99
C GLY A 80 -15.98 14.98 -7.73
N LEU A 81 -14.83 15.29 -7.12
CA LEU A 81 -13.49 15.12 -7.68
C LEU A 81 -13.08 13.63 -7.71
N LYS A 82 -13.52 12.92 -8.76
CA LYS A 82 -13.27 11.47 -8.91
C LYS A 82 -11.96 11.13 -9.61
N ASP A 83 -11.31 12.10 -10.25
CA ASP A 83 -10.10 11.91 -11.06
C ASP A 83 -8.81 11.81 -10.23
N GLY A 84 -8.90 12.01 -8.92
CA GLY A 84 -7.76 11.98 -8.02
C GLY A 84 -7.14 13.35 -7.71
N SER A 85 -7.76 14.43 -8.17
CA SER A 85 -7.28 15.80 -7.91
C SER A 85 -7.57 16.32 -6.50
N PHE A 86 -8.36 15.59 -5.68
CA PHE A 86 -8.63 16.00 -4.30
C PHE A 86 -7.36 15.91 -3.46
N GLN A 87 -7.04 16.99 -2.76
CA GLN A 87 -5.86 17.10 -1.92
C GLN A 87 -6.21 16.67 -0.50
N LEU A 88 -5.44 15.74 0.07
CA LEU A 88 -5.51 15.41 1.49
C LEU A 88 -5.20 16.68 2.30
N SER A 89 -6.02 16.94 3.32
CA SER A 89 -5.82 18.05 4.27
C SER A 89 -4.45 18.03 4.96
N THR A 90 -3.81 16.87 5.06
CA THR A 90 -2.46 16.72 5.58
C THR A 90 -1.45 16.45 4.46
N GLY A 91 -0.42 17.29 4.39
CA GLY A 91 0.71 17.13 3.47
C GLY A 91 0.35 17.23 1.98
N ASP A 92 1.12 16.52 1.16
CA ASP A 92 1.15 16.59 -0.31
C ASP A 92 0.68 15.25 -0.93
N VAL A 93 -0.49 14.78 -0.51
CA VAL A 93 -1.11 13.55 -1.04
C VAL A 93 -2.37 13.88 -1.83
N GLN A 94 -2.36 13.59 -3.12
CA GLN A 94 -3.55 13.62 -3.97
C GLN A 94 -4.29 12.28 -3.88
N MET A 95 -5.62 12.33 -3.91
CA MET A 95 -6.47 11.17 -3.73
C MET A 95 -7.77 11.25 -4.52
N CYS A 96 -8.28 10.08 -4.91
CA CYS A 96 -9.65 9.83 -5.33
C CYS A 96 -10.44 9.07 -4.25
N PRO A 97 -11.77 8.87 -4.40
CA PRO A 97 -12.59 8.14 -3.43
C PRO A 97 -12.11 6.71 -3.11
N ALA A 98 -11.39 6.06 -4.03
CA ALA A 98 -10.88 4.71 -3.82
C ALA A 98 -9.57 4.67 -3.00
N SER A 99 -8.88 5.80 -2.83
CA SER A 99 -7.47 5.84 -2.39
C SER A 99 -7.24 5.22 -1.03
N GLU A 100 -8.12 5.46 -0.06
CA GLU A 100 -8.02 4.90 1.29
C GLU A 100 -8.09 3.37 1.24
N LYS A 101 -9.10 2.83 0.55
CA LYS A 101 -9.26 1.39 0.39
C LYS A 101 -8.06 0.77 -0.33
N ILE A 102 -7.56 1.41 -1.38
CA ILE A 102 -6.39 0.93 -2.12
C ILE A 102 -5.10 1.01 -1.27
N ALA A 103 -4.94 2.05 -0.44
CA ALA A 103 -3.85 2.15 0.52
C ALA A 103 -3.88 1.01 1.56
N ARG A 104 -5.07 0.62 2.05
CA ARG A 104 -5.22 -0.55 2.91
C ARG A 104 -4.85 -1.86 2.23
N TYR A 105 -5.11 -2.00 0.92
CA TYR A 105 -4.60 -3.14 0.16
C TYR A 105 -3.08 -3.08 -0.03
N ALA A 106 -2.47 -1.89 -0.16
CA ALA A 106 -1.02 -1.75 -0.27
C ALA A 106 -0.34 -2.17 1.03
N VAL A 107 -0.88 -1.78 2.19
CA VAL A 107 -0.45 -2.29 3.51
C VAL A 107 -0.64 -3.81 3.56
N GLY A 108 -1.84 -4.32 3.26
CA GLY A 108 -2.12 -5.74 3.35
C GLY A 108 -1.33 -6.62 2.38
N ALA A 109 -0.84 -6.05 1.27
CA ALA A 109 0.11 -6.72 0.39
C ALA A 109 1.46 -6.98 1.09
N VAL A 110 1.97 -5.98 1.82
CA VAL A 110 3.19 -6.12 2.63
C VAL A 110 2.97 -7.13 3.75
N LEU A 111 1.80 -7.12 4.40
CA LEU A 111 1.50 -8.09 5.47
C LEU A 111 1.44 -9.53 4.94
N ASN A 112 0.81 -9.74 3.78
CA ASN A 112 0.79 -11.04 3.10
C ASN A 112 2.20 -11.49 2.69
N ALA A 113 3.06 -10.57 2.24
CA ALA A 113 4.46 -10.86 1.94
C ALA A 113 5.25 -11.29 3.19
N VAL A 114 5.08 -10.56 4.30
CA VAL A 114 5.67 -10.93 5.60
C VAL A 114 5.20 -12.32 6.02
N ASP A 115 3.90 -12.58 6.00
CA ASP A 115 3.35 -13.90 6.36
C ASP A 115 3.92 -15.01 5.47
N SER A 116 4.00 -14.79 4.16
CA SER A 116 4.51 -15.79 3.21
C SER A 116 5.97 -16.17 3.48
N VAL A 117 6.82 -15.19 3.84
CA VAL A 117 8.22 -15.44 4.19
C VAL A 117 8.34 -16.09 5.57
N MET A 118 7.65 -15.54 6.57
CA MET A 118 7.73 -16.02 7.96
C MET A 118 7.14 -17.42 8.15
N LEU A 119 6.17 -17.82 7.32
CA LEU A 119 5.58 -19.17 7.30
C LEU A 119 6.31 -20.12 6.34
N ALA A 120 7.50 -19.76 5.83
CA ALA A 120 8.31 -20.58 4.93
C ALA A 120 7.60 -21.00 3.62
N GLN A 121 6.59 -20.26 3.18
CA GLN A 121 5.88 -20.50 1.93
C GLN A 121 6.69 -20.00 0.73
N ALA A 122 7.39 -18.88 0.90
CA ALA A 122 8.35 -18.32 -0.05
C ALA A 122 9.67 -17.96 0.64
N ARG A 123 10.78 -17.99 -0.09
CA ARG A 123 12.10 -17.55 0.43
C ARG A 123 12.19 -16.03 0.55
N ASN A 124 11.57 -15.30 -0.38
CA ASN A 124 11.45 -13.84 -0.33
C ASN A 124 10.19 -13.39 -1.08
N ALA A 125 9.87 -12.10 -0.98
CA ALA A 125 8.69 -11.51 -1.58
C ALA A 125 9.00 -10.14 -2.18
N PHE A 126 8.26 -9.75 -3.22
CA PHE A 126 8.26 -8.42 -3.80
C PHE A 126 6.83 -7.88 -3.91
N CYS A 127 6.55 -6.71 -3.35
CA CYS A 127 5.23 -6.09 -3.39
C CYS A 127 5.18 -4.99 -4.46
N LEU A 128 4.47 -5.23 -5.57
CA LEU A 128 4.21 -4.21 -6.57
C LEU A 128 2.92 -3.47 -6.21
N VAL A 129 3.04 -2.44 -5.37
CA VAL A 129 1.89 -1.75 -4.75
C VAL A 129 1.89 -0.26 -5.03
N ARG A 130 0.69 0.33 -4.99
CA ARG A 130 0.48 1.77 -4.86
C ARG A 130 -0.81 2.02 -4.06
N PRO A 131 -0.97 3.12 -3.31
CA PRO A 131 0.01 4.20 -3.10
C PRO A 131 1.30 3.74 -2.38
N PRO A 132 2.41 4.52 -2.49
CA PRO A 132 3.62 4.29 -1.70
C PRO A 132 3.34 4.51 -0.20
N GLY A 133 4.33 4.24 0.66
CA GLY A 133 4.12 4.33 2.11
C GLY A 133 5.21 4.98 2.96
N HIS A 134 6.48 4.89 2.58
CA HIS A 134 7.60 5.21 3.48
C HIS A 134 7.66 6.66 4.03
N HIS A 135 6.97 7.61 3.39
CA HIS A 135 6.93 9.01 3.85
C HIS A 135 5.80 9.30 4.85
N ALA A 136 4.78 8.44 4.95
CA ALA A 136 3.67 8.68 5.87
C ALA A 136 4.17 8.64 7.33
N CYS A 137 3.84 9.67 8.09
CA CYS A 137 4.12 9.80 9.52
C CYS A 137 2.96 9.21 10.35
N MET A 138 3.10 9.21 11.66
CA MET A 138 2.08 8.66 12.56
C MET A 138 0.73 9.38 12.45
N ASP A 139 0.74 10.66 12.13
CA ASP A 139 -0.42 11.56 12.14
C ASP A 139 -0.57 12.37 10.84
N LYS A 140 0.14 11.99 9.77
CA LYS A 140 0.19 12.78 8.53
C LYS A 140 0.53 11.93 7.32
N GLY A 141 -0.23 12.14 6.24
CA GLY A 141 0.13 11.69 4.89
C GLY A 141 1.08 12.69 4.24
N MET A 142 2.10 12.21 3.53
CA MET A 142 3.02 13.07 2.76
C MET A 142 3.84 12.26 1.76
N GLY A 143 4.47 12.91 0.79
CA GLY A 143 5.27 12.27 -0.26
C GLY A 143 4.46 11.21 -1.00
N PHE A 144 3.21 11.52 -1.35
CA PHE A 144 2.23 10.61 -1.97
C PHE A 144 1.81 9.40 -1.11
N CYS A 145 2.24 9.33 0.15
CA CYS A 145 2.01 8.20 1.04
C CYS A 145 0.85 8.48 1.99
N LEU A 146 -0.20 7.65 1.94
CA LEU A 146 -1.34 7.74 2.86
C LEU A 146 -1.08 6.94 4.17
N TYR A 147 -0.54 5.73 4.05
CA TYR A 147 -0.17 4.88 5.19
C TYR A 147 1.24 4.35 5.03
N ASN A 148 1.95 4.11 6.13
CA ASN A 148 3.33 3.65 6.09
C ASN A 148 3.41 2.12 5.95
N ASN A 149 3.27 1.64 4.72
CA ASN A 149 3.28 0.22 4.37
C ASN A 149 4.43 -0.56 5.02
N VAL A 150 5.66 0.00 4.97
CA VAL A 150 6.88 -0.68 5.42
C VAL A 150 7.01 -0.65 6.95
N ALA A 151 6.71 0.49 7.59
CA ALA A 151 6.73 0.58 9.05
C ALA A 151 5.66 -0.33 9.67
N ILE A 152 4.45 -0.37 9.11
CA ILE A 152 3.39 -1.27 9.55
C ILE A 152 3.83 -2.73 9.36
N GLY A 153 4.43 -3.07 8.20
CA GLY A 153 4.98 -4.41 7.96
C GLY A 153 6.02 -4.84 9.00
N ALA A 154 6.93 -3.94 9.37
CA ALA A 154 7.93 -4.21 10.41
C ALA A 154 7.29 -4.41 11.79
N ARG A 155 6.37 -3.53 12.20
CA ARG A 155 5.65 -3.65 13.49
C ARG A 155 4.80 -4.92 13.54
N TYR A 156 4.13 -5.27 12.44
CA TYR A 156 3.36 -6.49 12.31
C TYR A 156 4.25 -7.73 12.46
N ALA A 157 5.43 -7.74 11.82
CA ALA A 157 6.38 -8.84 11.96
C ALA A 157 6.86 -9.01 13.41
N CYS A 158 7.17 -7.91 14.10
CA CYS A 158 7.52 -7.93 15.52
C CYS A 158 6.37 -8.48 16.39
N GLN A 159 5.15 -7.97 16.20
CA GLN A 159 3.99 -8.34 17.04
C GLN A 159 3.52 -9.78 16.80
N ARG A 160 3.44 -10.20 15.53
CA ARG A 160 2.89 -11.51 15.15
C ARG A 160 3.90 -12.65 15.30
N TYR A 161 5.16 -12.40 14.97
CA TYR A 161 6.20 -13.43 14.91
C TYR A 161 7.30 -13.27 15.97
N GLY A 162 7.18 -12.29 16.87
CA GLY A 162 8.12 -12.10 17.98
C GLY A 162 9.51 -11.65 17.54
N LEU A 163 9.65 -11.05 16.36
CA LEU A 163 10.94 -10.54 15.89
C LEU A 163 11.41 -9.39 16.80
N ARG A 164 12.66 -9.49 17.26
CA ARG A 164 13.29 -8.46 18.13
C ARG A 164 14.04 -7.38 17.35
N LYS A 165 14.41 -7.65 16.11
CA LYS A 165 15.18 -6.76 15.24
C LYS A 165 14.64 -6.86 13.81
N VAL A 166 14.39 -5.71 13.20
CA VAL A 166 14.00 -5.58 11.80
C VAL A 166 14.90 -4.52 11.18
N LEU A 167 15.52 -4.85 10.05
CA LEU A 167 16.25 -3.89 9.22
C LEU A 167 15.31 -3.44 8.09
N ILE A 168 15.19 -2.13 7.92
CA ILE A 168 14.50 -1.47 6.81
C ILE A 168 15.56 -0.77 5.97
#